data_AF-A0A7J9SUG0-F1
#
_entry.id   AF-A0A7J9SUG0-F1
#
_cell.length_a   1.000
_cell.length_b   1.000
_cell.length_c   1.000
_cell.angle_alpha   90.00
_cell.angle_beta   90.00
_cell.angle_gamma   90.00
#
_symmetry.space_group_name_H-M   'P 1'
#
loop_
_entity.id
_entity.type
_entity.pdbx_description
1 polymer ?
#
loop_
_entity_poly.entity_id
_entity_poly.type
_entity_poly.pdbx_seq_one_letter_code
_entity_poly.pdbx_strand_id
1 'polypeptide(L)' 'MNFYTKVLSKFANENNLKLILKVEVDSEDGISNQKVEETEIALRVLGLDDQIEEE' A
#
# COMPACT_ATOMS: atom_id res chain seq x y z
N MET A 1 -13.08 9.47 2.24
CA MET A 1 -12.09 9.59 3.33
C MET A 1 -11.61 8.21 3.69
N ASN A 2 -10.32 7.96 3.55
CA ASN A 2 -9.76 6.62 3.59
C ASN A 2 -9.76 6.06 5.03
N PHE A 3 -10.25 4.83 5.17
CA PHE A 3 -10.45 4.15 6.46
C PHE A 3 -9.19 4.13 7.32
N TYR A 4 -8.03 3.93 6.70
CA TYR A 4 -6.73 3.87 7.37
C TYR A 4 -6.33 5.21 8.03
N THR A 5 -6.71 6.36 7.46
CA THR A 5 -6.34 7.67 8.01
C THR A 5 -6.94 7.89 9.41
N LYS A 6 -8.12 7.33 9.69
CA LYS A 6 -8.76 7.38 11.02
C LYS A 6 -8.07 6.52 12.07
N VAL A 7 -7.37 5.47 11.63
CA VAL A 7 -6.61 4.59 12.53
C VAL A 7 -5.27 5.24 12.83
N LEU A 8 -4.56 5.71 11.79
CA LEU A 8 -3.27 6.38 11.93
C LEU A 8 -3.37 7.67 12.76
N SER A 9 -4.44 8.45 12.58
CA SER A 9 -4.62 9.71 13.32
C SER A 9 -4.75 9.53 14.83
N LYS A 10 -5.15 8.34 15.32
CA LYS A 10 -5.20 8.03 16.76
C LYS A 10 -3.81 7.91 17.39
N PHE A 11 -2.80 7.65 16.58
CA PHE A 11 -1.42 7.42 16.99
C PHE A 11 -0.48 8.52 16.50
N ALA A 12 -1.01 9.64 15.99
CA ALA A 12 -0.23 10.73 15.41
C ALA A 12 0.76 11.39 16.38
N ASN A 13 0.53 11.25 17.69
CA ASN A 13 1.40 11.77 18.75
C ASN A 13 2.30 10.70 19.39
N GLU A 14 2.24 9.45 18.91
CA GLU A 14 3.06 8.34 19.41
C GLU A 14 4.32 8.19 18.55
N ASN A 15 5.49 8.12 19.18
CA ASN A 15 6.78 8.24 18.49
C ASN A 15 7.20 7.03 17.65
N ASN A 16 6.42 5.95 17.57
CA ASN A 16 6.80 4.70 16.92
C ASN A 16 5.64 4.00 16.17
N LEU A 17 4.91 4.73 15.34
CA LEU A 17 3.87 4.14 14.49
C LEU A 17 4.49 3.45 13.28
N LYS A 18 4.33 2.12 13.18
CA LYS A 18 4.69 1.33 11.99
C LYS A 18 3.42 0.87 11.27
N LEU A 19 3.28 1.21 10.00
CA LEU A 19 2.24 0.69 9.11
C LEU A 19 2.83 -0.41 8.22
N ILE A 20 2.17 -1.55 8.14
CA ILE A 20 2.49 -2.63 7.20
C ILE A 20 1.24 -2.87 6.37
N LEU A 21 1.37 -2.81 5.05
CA LEU A 21 0.30 -3.09 4.10
C LEU A 21 0.73 -4.28 3.24
N LYS A 22 -0.08 -5.34 3.22
CA LYS A 22 0.07 -6.44 2.28
C LYS A 22 -1.07 -6.35 1.27
N VAL A 23 -0.73 -6.28 -0.01
CA VAL A 23 -1.70 -6.26 -1.10
C VAL A 23 -1.48 -7.52 -1.93
N GLU A 24 -2.49 -8.37 -1.99
CA GLU A 24 -2.51 -9.58 -2.82
C GLU A 24 -3.62 -9.39 -3.85
N VAL A 25 -3.30 -9.59 -5.13
CA VAL A 25 -4.24 -9.45 -6.23
C VAL A 25 -4.13 -10.70 -7.09
N ASP A 26 -5.24 -11.40 -7.22
CA ASP A 26 -5.38 -12.56 -8.11
C ASP A 26 -6.26 -12.16 -9.31
N SER A 27 -5.82 -12.50 -10.52
CA SER A 27 -6.48 -12.13 -11.77
C SER A 27 -6.30 -13.24 -12.80
N GLU A 28 -7.42 -13.84 -13.24
CA GLU A 28 -7.43 -14.92 -14.24
C GLU A 28 -6.83 -14.46 -15.59
N ASP A 29 -7.00 -13.19 -15.94
CA ASP A 29 -6.50 -12.59 -17.19
C ASP A 29 -5.10 -11.94 -17.03
N GLY A 30 -4.46 -12.12 -15.87
CA GLY A 30 -3.22 -11.45 -15.50
C GLY A 30 -3.42 -10.00 -15.05
N ILE A 31 -2.35 -9.37 -14.59
CA ILE A 31 -2.32 -7.97 -14.18
C ILE A 31 -1.54 -7.19 -15.23
N SER A 32 -2.06 -6.06 -15.68
CA SER A 32 -1.32 -5.22 -16.62
C SER A 32 -0.18 -4.50 -15.93
N ASN A 33 0.97 -4.36 -16.61
CA ASN A 33 2.12 -3.61 -16.10
C ASN A 33 1.75 -2.18 -15.64
N GLN A 34 0.81 -1.54 -16.34
CA GLN A 34 0.30 -0.22 -15.93
C GLN A 34 -0.29 -0.25 -14.51
N LYS A 35 -1.07 -1.28 -14.16
CA LYS A 35 -1.66 -1.39 -12.81
C LYS A 35 -0.60 -1.68 -11.74
N VAL A 36 0.44 -2.44 -12.10
CA VAL A 36 1.60 -2.68 -11.23
C VAL A 36 2.31 -1.34 -10.95
N GLU A 37 2.68 -0.60 -11.99
CA GLU A 37 3.35 0.72 -11.87
C GLU A 37 2.52 1.73 -11.08
N GLU A 38 1.21 1.82 -11.33
CA GLU A 38 0.30 2.69 -10.58
C GLU A 38 0.26 2.31 -9.08
N THR A 39 0.35 1.02 -8.78
CA THR A 39 0.38 0.51 -7.40
C THR A 39 1.71 0.83 -6.72
N GLU A 40 2.84 0.63 -7.39
CA GLU A 40 4.16 1.01 -6.87
C GLU A 40 4.24 2.50 -6.53
N ILE A 41 3.76 3.36 -7.44
CA ILE A 41 3.74 4.82 -7.22
C ILE A 41 2.88 5.16 -5.99
N ALA A 42 1.72 4.52 -5.86
CA ALA A 42 0.85 4.74 -4.71
C ALA A 42 1.50 4.29 -3.38
N LEU A 43 2.18 3.15 -3.36
CA LEU A 43 2.91 2.64 -2.19
C LEU A 43 4.05 3.59 -1.79
N ARG A 44 4.82 4.07 -2.78
CA ARG A 44 5.91 5.04 -2.54
C ARG A 44 5.42 6.36 -1.98
N VAL A 45 4.29 6.88 -2.48
CA VAL A 45 3.65 8.10 -1.94
C VAL A 45 3.17 7.90 -0.50
N LEU A 46 2.79 6.68 -0.13
CA LEU A 46 2.40 6.32 1.24
C LEU A 46 3.61 6.08 2.16
N GLY A 47 4.84 6.12 1.63
CA GLY A 47 6.05 5.78 2.39
C GLY A 47 6.12 4.30 2.76
N LEU A 48 5.45 3.44 1.98
CA LEU A 48 5.43 1.99 2.14
C LEU A 48 6.44 1.36 1.20
N ASP A 49 6.77 0.10 1.48
CA ASP A 49 7.57 -0.73 0.57
C ASP A 49 6.81 -0.89 -0.76
N ASP A 50 7.49 -0.59 -1.86
CA ASP A 50 6.96 -0.60 -3.21
C ASP A 50 7.44 -1.79 -4.03
N GLN A 51 8.15 -2.76 -3.41
CA GLN A 51 8.48 -4.01 -4.06
C GLN A 51 7.21 -4.86 -4.25
N ILE A 52 6.78 -5.00 -5.51
CA ILE A 52 5.69 -5.91 -5.90
C ILE A 52 6.30 -7.24 -6.34
N GLU A 53 5.90 -8.32 -5.68
CA GLU A 53 6.25 -9.69 -6.07
C GLU A 53 5.12 -10.25 -6.96
N GLU A 54 5.50 -10.70 -8.17
CA GLU A 54 4.61 -11.42 -9.08
C GLU A 54 4.85 -12.93 -8.89
N GLU A 55 3.86 -13.68 -8.39
CA GLU A 55 3.84 -15.15 -8.34
C GLU A 55 3.01 -15.75 -9.48
#